data_AF-A0A0A1WR53-F1
#
_entry.id   AF-A0A0A1WR53-F1
#
_cell.length_a   1.000
_cell.length_b   1.000
_cell.length_c   1.000
_cell.angle_alpha   90.00
_cell.angle_beta   90.00
_cell.angle_gamma   90.00
#
_symmetry.space_group_name_H-M   'P 1'
#
loop_
_entity.id
_entity.type
_entity.pdbx_description
1 polymer ?
#
loop_
_entity_poly.entity_id
_entity_poly.type
_entity_poly.pdbx_seq_one_letter_code
_entity_poly.pdbx_strand_id
1 'polypeptide(L)'
;MSRLRLIVVICYITTMALGIHTYKVPKAKIVVYYPKGFQVSIPDDDGITLFAFHGKLNEEMEGLEAGTWARDIVKKKNGRWTFNERNSKLRIGDTLYYWTYVLKDGLGYREDNGVFEVREYANHTIDDVDETKHTQSGNDRSGGTGGSGSTNNVSGGGVDNNMIGSAATATNNGDTDPNVGGVGLIDVRIDNCKASPSYKNGLQQQCANQLLFVDNFSGTQLNKEQWTVEERFATKPDEEFVLYLNVSEVLQVKNGMVRIYPELTARHFAQHDHPLQIKHDIGSRCTGRANSEECVRDGSATNYLSIPPFIAAQFSTKGHFSFKYGRIEIRAQLPRAIWVFPQLWL
;
A
#
# COMPACT_ATOMS: atom_id res chain seq x y z
N MET A 1 -38.03 -47.85 -18.49
CA MET A 1 -37.00 -47.40 -17.51
C MET A 1 -35.54 -47.67 -17.95
N SER A 2 -35.26 -48.46 -19.00
CA SER A 2 -33.86 -48.78 -19.41
C SER A 2 -33.17 -47.69 -20.26
N ARG A 3 -33.89 -47.03 -21.20
CA ARG A 3 -33.27 -46.07 -22.13
C ARG A 3 -32.79 -44.76 -21.49
N LEU A 4 -33.48 -44.27 -20.46
CA LEU A 4 -33.10 -43.03 -19.77
C LEU A 4 -31.81 -43.18 -18.95
N ARG A 5 -31.61 -44.34 -18.31
CA ARG A 5 -30.37 -44.64 -17.57
C ARG A 5 -29.17 -44.80 -18.51
N LEU A 6 -29.38 -45.38 -19.69
CA LEU A 6 -28.33 -45.51 -20.71
C LEU A 6 -27.89 -44.13 -21.25
N ILE A 7 -28.83 -43.21 -21.50
CA ILE A 7 -28.52 -41.85 -21.96
C ILE A 7 -27.76 -41.06 -20.89
N VAL A 8 -28.18 -41.16 -19.62
CA VAL A 8 -27.47 -40.49 -18.50
C VAL A 8 -26.05 -41.04 -18.35
N VAL A 9 -25.84 -42.34 -18.46
CA VAL A 9 -24.51 -42.97 -18.39
C VAL A 9 -23.65 -42.56 -19.59
N ILE A 10 -24.20 -42.50 -20.81
CA ILE A 10 -23.47 -42.04 -21.99
C ILE A 10 -23.10 -40.57 -21.87
N CYS A 11 -24.00 -39.69 -21.39
CA CYS A 11 -23.68 -38.28 -21.11
C CYS A 11 -22.61 -38.12 -20.01
N TYR A 12 -22.60 -38.99 -19.00
CA TYR A 12 -21.60 -38.97 -17.93
C TYR A 12 -20.22 -39.45 -18.44
N ILE A 13 -20.21 -40.44 -19.35
CA ILE A 13 -18.99 -40.94 -19.99
C ILE A 13 -18.45 -39.95 -21.03
N THR A 14 -19.31 -39.27 -21.79
CA THR A 14 -18.87 -38.24 -22.76
C THR A 14 -18.36 -36.97 -22.07
N THR A 15 -18.93 -36.58 -20.93
CA THR A 15 -18.40 -35.47 -20.12
C THR A 15 -17.07 -35.80 -19.43
N MET A 16 -16.83 -37.07 -19.06
CA MET A 16 -15.51 -37.52 -18.60
C MET A 16 -14.47 -37.69 -19.73
N ALA A 17 -14.89 -38.03 -20.95
CA ALA A 17 -14.01 -38.25 -22.09
C ALA A 17 -13.53 -36.95 -22.77
N LEU A 18 -14.22 -35.83 -22.55
CA LEU A 18 -13.77 -34.51 -22.95
C LEU A 18 -12.82 -33.99 -21.85
N GLY A 19 -11.55 -34.38 -21.93
CA GLY A 19 -10.50 -33.87 -21.05
C GLY A 19 -10.55 -32.35 -21.01
N ILE A 20 -11.00 -31.77 -19.89
CA ILE A 20 -11.01 -30.33 -19.67
C ILE A 20 -9.55 -29.91 -19.65
N HIS A 21 -9.07 -29.34 -20.75
CA HIS A 21 -7.77 -28.68 -20.78
C HIS A 21 -7.85 -27.43 -19.90
N THR A 22 -7.55 -27.59 -18.62
CA THR A 22 -7.38 -26.46 -17.71
C THR A 22 -6.18 -25.66 -18.17
N TYR A 23 -6.39 -24.36 -18.45
CA TYR A 23 -5.30 -23.46 -18.80
C TYR A 23 -4.21 -23.47 -17.72
N LYS A 24 -2.96 -23.48 -18.16
CA LYS A 24 -1.78 -23.48 -17.27
C LYS A 24 -1.01 -22.19 -17.48
N VAL A 25 -0.80 -21.45 -16.40
CA VAL A 25 -0.01 -20.20 -16.45
C VAL A 25 1.41 -20.50 -16.95
N PRO A 26 1.91 -19.79 -17.96
CA PRO A 26 3.29 -19.92 -18.42
C PRO A 26 4.27 -19.56 -17.30
N LYS A 27 5.39 -20.27 -17.24
CA LYS A 27 6.50 -19.92 -16.33
C LYS A 27 6.98 -18.50 -16.61
N ALA A 28 7.04 -17.67 -15.56
CA ALA A 28 7.49 -16.29 -15.69
C ALA A 28 8.96 -16.20 -16.13
N LYS A 29 9.23 -15.38 -17.15
CA LYS A 29 10.58 -15.02 -17.57
C LYS A 29 11.07 -13.85 -16.72
N ILE A 30 12.13 -14.06 -15.96
CA ILE A 30 12.76 -13.03 -15.13
C ILE A 30 14.09 -12.60 -15.76
N VAL A 31 14.30 -11.30 -15.87
CA VAL A 31 15.51 -10.69 -16.42
C VAL A 31 16.01 -9.64 -15.43
N VAL A 32 17.25 -9.76 -14.98
CA VAL A 32 17.86 -8.84 -13.99
C VAL A 32 18.88 -7.95 -14.68
N TYR A 33 18.89 -6.66 -14.35
CA TYR A 33 19.76 -5.67 -14.98
C TYR A 33 20.78 -5.09 -13.99
N TYR A 34 21.95 -4.72 -14.50
CA TYR A 34 22.96 -3.98 -13.77
C TYR A 34 22.91 -2.48 -14.12
N PRO A 35 23.05 -1.54 -13.17
CA PRO A 35 23.33 -1.73 -11.75
C PRO A 35 22.07 -1.96 -10.89
N LYS A 36 20.88 -1.88 -11.49
CA LYS A 36 19.59 -2.02 -10.80
C LYS A 36 18.48 -2.34 -11.79
N GLY A 37 17.40 -2.89 -11.27
CA GLY A 37 16.16 -3.20 -11.94
C GLY A 37 16.06 -4.64 -12.41
N PHE A 38 14.83 -5.12 -12.56
CA PHE A 38 14.51 -6.40 -13.14
C PHE A 38 13.13 -6.36 -13.79
N GLN A 39 12.90 -7.27 -14.72
CA GLN A 39 11.61 -7.48 -15.37
C GLN A 39 11.12 -8.89 -15.12
N VAL A 40 9.81 -9.03 -14.98
CA VAL A 40 9.12 -10.32 -14.93
C VAL A 40 8.04 -10.30 -16.00
N SER A 41 8.00 -11.31 -16.86
CA SER A 41 7.03 -11.35 -17.94
C SER A 41 6.55 -12.74 -18.32
N ILE A 42 5.30 -12.82 -18.76
CA ILE A 42 4.74 -14.00 -19.44
C ILE A 42 4.36 -13.65 -20.88
N PRO A 43 4.38 -14.62 -21.82
CA PRO A 43 3.77 -14.42 -23.12
C PRO A 43 2.28 -14.16 -22.94
N ASP A 44 1.74 -13.33 -23.82
CA ASP A 44 0.30 -13.17 -23.96
C ASP A 44 -0.33 -14.43 -24.57
N ASP A 45 -1.62 -14.62 -24.28
CA ASP A 45 -2.47 -15.67 -24.84
C ASP A 45 -3.88 -15.09 -25.02
N ASP A 46 -4.62 -15.62 -25.99
CA ASP A 46 -5.97 -15.14 -26.30
C ASP A 46 -6.89 -15.31 -25.09
N GLY A 47 -7.54 -14.21 -24.70
CA GLY A 47 -8.44 -14.17 -23.55
C GLY A 47 -7.78 -13.71 -22.24
N ILE A 48 -6.46 -13.51 -22.18
CA ILE A 48 -5.83 -12.89 -21.00
C ILE A 48 -6.23 -11.42 -20.92
N THR A 49 -6.71 -10.99 -19.75
CA THR A 49 -7.10 -9.61 -19.46
C THR A 49 -6.31 -8.99 -18.30
N LEU A 50 -5.63 -9.80 -17.49
CA LEU A 50 -4.81 -9.33 -16.37
C LEU A 50 -3.66 -10.31 -16.09
N PHE A 51 -2.50 -9.76 -15.75
CA PHE A 51 -1.36 -10.48 -15.18
C PHE A 51 -0.94 -9.79 -13.88
N ALA A 52 -0.77 -10.53 -12.80
CA ALA A 52 -0.22 -10.01 -11.54
C ALA A 52 1.07 -10.73 -11.16
N PHE A 53 2.00 -9.98 -10.59
CA PHE A 53 3.25 -10.50 -10.05
C PHE A 53 3.36 -10.15 -8.57
N HIS A 54 3.66 -11.17 -7.76
CA HIS A 54 3.88 -11.09 -6.32
C HIS A 54 5.20 -11.76 -5.96
N GLY A 55 6.12 -11.07 -5.28
CA GLY A 55 7.39 -11.68 -4.90
C GLY A 55 8.21 -10.94 -3.85
N LYS A 56 9.20 -11.65 -3.30
CA LYS A 56 10.15 -11.23 -2.25
C LYS A 56 11.57 -11.65 -2.63
N LEU A 57 12.56 -10.94 -2.09
CA LEU A 57 13.98 -11.22 -2.30
C LEU A 57 14.58 -11.88 -1.07
N ASN A 58 15.26 -13.01 -1.26
CA ASN A 58 15.97 -13.79 -0.24
C ASN A 58 15.10 -14.23 0.94
N GLU A 59 13.78 -14.27 0.75
CA GLU A 59 12.79 -14.69 1.74
C GLU A 59 11.66 -15.42 1.03
N GLU A 60 11.34 -16.64 1.51
CA GLU A 60 10.26 -17.46 0.94
C GLU A 60 8.89 -16.78 1.06
N MET A 61 7.98 -17.16 0.16
CA MET A 61 6.59 -16.70 0.20
C MET A 61 5.79 -17.53 1.20
N GLU A 62 5.08 -16.88 2.12
CA GLU A 62 4.10 -17.53 2.98
C GLU A 62 2.74 -17.65 2.26
N GLY A 63 2.57 -18.71 1.47
CA GLY A 63 1.35 -18.96 0.71
C GLY A 63 1.16 -17.93 -0.41
N LEU A 64 -0.01 -17.27 -0.45
CA LEU A 64 -0.37 -16.26 -1.45
C LEU A 64 -0.27 -14.84 -0.88
N GLU A 65 0.72 -14.59 -0.02
CA GLU A 65 0.99 -13.25 0.49
C GLU A 65 1.36 -12.28 -0.65
N ALA A 66 1.14 -10.98 -0.43
CA ALA A 66 1.41 -9.97 -1.46
C ALA A 66 2.90 -9.91 -1.85
N GLY A 67 3.79 -10.12 -0.89
CA GLY A 67 5.24 -9.97 -1.07
C GLY A 67 5.71 -8.50 -1.08
N THR A 68 7.02 -8.31 -1.26
CA THR A 68 7.64 -6.97 -1.37
C THR A 68 7.22 -6.25 -2.64
N TRP A 69 7.10 -7.00 -3.74
CA TRP A 69 6.59 -6.50 -5.02
C TRP A 69 5.25 -7.14 -5.29
N ALA A 70 4.20 -6.33 -5.35
CA ALA A 70 2.83 -6.76 -5.63
C ALA A 70 2.21 -5.79 -6.62
N ARG A 71 1.91 -6.22 -7.85
CA ARG A 71 1.32 -5.32 -8.84
C ARG A 71 0.57 -6.05 -9.95
N ASP A 72 -0.56 -5.47 -10.33
CA ASP A 72 -1.33 -5.83 -11.50
C ASP A 72 -0.85 -5.11 -12.77
N ILE A 73 -0.83 -5.86 -13.86
CA ILE A 73 -0.48 -5.43 -15.20
C ILE A 73 -1.74 -5.63 -16.03
N VAL A 74 -2.37 -4.52 -16.40
CA VAL A 74 -3.66 -4.48 -17.11
C VAL A 74 -3.52 -4.25 -18.62
N LYS A 75 -2.28 -4.11 -19.11
CA LYS A 75 -1.98 -3.90 -20.53
C LYS A 75 -0.75 -4.71 -20.93
N LYS A 76 -0.91 -5.59 -21.92
CA LYS A 76 0.20 -6.21 -22.63
C LYS A 76 0.91 -5.22 -23.55
N LYS A 77 2.20 -5.46 -23.78
CA LYS A 77 3.03 -4.76 -24.77
C LYS A 77 3.87 -5.79 -25.53
N ASN A 78 3.95 -5.64 -26.85
CA ASN A 78 4.77 -6.50 -27.71
C ASN A 78 4.53 -8.01 -27.47
N GLY A 79 3.26 -8.40 -27.33
CA GLY A 79 2.86 -9.80 -27.10
C GLY A 79 3.21 -10.37 -25.72
N ARG A 80 3.50 -9.52 -24.73
CA ARG A 80 3.86 -9.95 -23.36
C ARG A 80 3.19 -9.08 -22.29
N TRP A 81 2.94 -9.69 -21.14
CA TRP A 81 2.56 -8.99 -19.92
C TRP A 81 3.81 -8.83 -19.07
N THR A 82 4.19 -7.59 -18.77
CA THR A 82 5.50 -7.29 -18.18
C THR A 82 5.39 -6.42 -16.96
N PHE A 83 5.80 -6.96 -15.82
CA PHE A 83 6.14 -6.22 -14.61
C PHE A 83 7.56 -5.65 -14.76
N ASN A 84 7.75 -4.36 -14.52
CA ASN A 84 9.05 -3.69 -14.59
C ASN A 84 9.38 -2.97 -13.28
N GLU A 85 10.44 -3.39 -12.60
CA GLU A 85 10.98 -2.78 -11.39
C GLU A 85 12.32 -2.13 -11.72
N ARG A 86 12.45 -0.82 -11.48
CA ARG A 86 13.57 0.00 -12.02
C ARG A 86 14.66 0.31 -11.02
N ASN A 87 14.41 0.10 -9.73
CA ASN A 87 15.24 0.65 -8.66
C ASN A 87 15.92 -0.41 -7.80
N SER A 88 15.35 -1.62 -7.75
CA SER A 88 15.83 -2.71 -6.92
C SER A 88 17.21 -3.23 -7.38
N LYS A 89 18.14 -3.38 -6.44
CA LYS A 89 19.53 -3.79 -6.72
C LYS A 89 19.72 -5.26 -6.34
N LEU A 90 19.41 -6.15 -7.27
CA LEU A 90 19.62 -7.58 -7.11
C LEU A 90 21.10 -7.91 -7.36
N ARG A 91 21.63 -8.87 -6.62
CA ARG A 91 23.01 -9.36 -6.71
C ARG A 91 23.01 -10.79 -7.22
N ILE A 92 24.11 -11.19 -7.86
CA ILE A 92 24.36 -12.60 -8.18
C ILE A 92 24.33 -13.41 -6.88
N GLY A 93 23.57 -14.51 -6.88
CA GLY A 93 23.30 -15.36 -5.71
C GLY A 93 22.04 -14.99 -4.95
N ASP A 94 21.43 -13.82 -5.19
CA ASP A 94 20.12 -13.52 -4.61
C ASP A 94 19.05 -14.46 -5.20
N THR A 95 18.02 -14.77 -4.43
CA THR A 95 16.90 -15.61 -4.82
C THR A 95 15.59 -14.83 -4.73
N LEU A 96 14.85 -14.78 -5.83
CA LEU A 96 13.50 -14.22 -5.90
C LEU A 96 12.49 -15.34 -5.69
N TYR A 97 11.68 -15.23 -4.64
CA TYR A 97 10.54 -16.11 -4.38
C TYR A 97 9.27 -15.39 -4.83
N TYR A 98 8.40 -16.06 -5.56
CA TYR A 98 7.26 -15.41 -6.19
C TYR A 98 6.09 -16.35 -6.47
N TRP A 99 4.93 -15.74 -6.75
CA TRP A 99 3.82 -16.37 -7.47
C TRP A 99 3.26 -15.39 -8.49
N THR A 100 2.61 -15.91 -9.53
CA THR A 100 1.96 -15.07 -10.54
C THR A 100 0.50 -15.45 -10.71
N TYR A 101 -0.32 -14.49 -11.16
CA TYR A 101 -1.73 -14.69 -11.45
C TYR A 101 -2.09 -14.19 -12.83
N VAL A 102 -2.99 -14.91 -13.50
CA VAL A 102 -3.51 -14.58 -14.82
C VAL A 102 -5.04 -14.66 -14.77
N LEU A 103 -5.72 -13.60 -15.21
CA LEU A 103 -7.15 -13.65 -15.49
C LEU A 103 -7.32 -13.94 -16.99
N LYS A 104 -7.82 -15.13 -17.31
CA LYS A 104 -8.08 -15.56 -18.69
C LYS A 104 -9.55 -15.97 -18.85
N ASP A 105 -10.25 -15.34 -19.79
CA ASP A 105 -11.67 -15.61 -20.05
C ASP A 105 -12.56 -15.50 -18.78
N GLY A 106 -12.20 -14.59 -17.88
CA GLY A 106 -12.89 -14.39 -16.59
C GLY A 106 -12.52 -15.38 -15.49
N LEU A 107 -11.62 -16.34 -15.74
CA LEU A 107 -11.14 -17.32 -14.76
C LEU A 107 -9.71 -17.03 -14.33
N GLY A 108 -9.45 -17.18 -13.03
CA GLY A 108 -8.15 -16.95 -12.42
C GLY A 108 -7.27 -18.20 -12.40
N TYR A 109 -6.02 -18.05 -12.82
CA TYR A 109 -5.02 -19.11 -12.83
C TYR A 109 -3.72 -18.60 -12.20
N ARG A 110 -2.92 -19.50 -11.62
CA ARG A 110 -1.66 -19.12 -10.97
C ARG A 110 -0.47 -19.97 -11.37
N GLU A 111 0.70 -19.35 -11.28
CA GLU A 111 1.96 -20.04 -11.07
C GLU A 111 2.35 -19.88 -9.59
N ASP A 112 2.21 -20.96 -8.82
CA ASP A 112 2.57 -20.98 -7.40
C ASP A 112 4.02 -21.46 -7.20
N ASN A 113 4.63 -21.08 -6.06
CA ASN A 113 5.96 -21.53 -5.61
C ASN A 113 7.10 -21.27 -6.63
N GLY A 114 7.08 -20.10 -7.26
CA GLY A 114 8.14 -19.65 -8.15
C GLY A 114 9.42 -19.33 -7.36
N VAL A 115 10.55 -19.82 -7.87
CA VAL A 115 11.89 -19.55 -7.31
C VAL A 115 12.83 -19.23 -8.47
N PHE A 116 13.57 -18.12 -8.34
CA PHE A 116 14.54 -17.69 -9.34
C PHE A 116 15.82 -17.21 -8.68
N GLU A 117 16.93 -17.88 -8.96
CA GLU A 117 18.25 -17.46 -8.50
C GLU A 117 18.90 -16.54 -9.54
N VAL A 118 19.40 -15.39 -9.10
CA VAL A 118 20.11 -14.43 -9.94
C VAL A 118 21.50 -14.98 -10.25
N ARG A 119 21.70 -15.45 -11.48
CA ARG A 119 22.98 -16.02 -11.92
C ARG A 119 23.77 -15.10 -12.85
N GLU A 120 23.08 -14.19 -13.53
CA GLU A 120 23.67 -13.26 -14.49
C GLU A 120 22.84 -11.97 -14.57
N TYR A 121 23.47 -10.92 -15.10
CA TYR A 121 22.77 -9.71 -15.51
C TYR A 121 22.60 -9.72 -17.02
N ALA A 122 21.42 -9.31 -17.50
CA ALA A 122 21.24 -9.03 -18.90
C ALA A 122 22.07 -7.81 -19.31
N ASN A 123 22.76 -7.92 -20.45
CA ASN A 123 23.35 -6.77 -21.11
C ASN A 123 22.22 -5.82 -21.54
N HIS A 124 22.39 -4.52 -21.31
CA HIS A 124 21.45 -3.51 -21.81
C HIS A 124 21.46 -3.53 -23.35
N THR A 125 20.56 -4.29 -23.96
CA THR A 125 20.11 -3.97 -25.32
C THR A 125 19.06 -2.89 -25.17
N ILE A 126 19.45 -1.67 -25.51
CA ILE A 126 18.57 -0.50 -25.61
C ILE A 126 17.63 -0.76 -26.79
N ASP A 127 16.51 -1.44 -26.55
CA ASP A 127 15.35 -1.42 -27.43
C ASP A 127 14.35 -0.41 -26.87
N ASP A 128 14.62 0.86 -27.16
CA ASP A 128 13.65 1.96 -27.34
C ASP A 128 14.46 3.23 -27.65
N VAL A 129 14.85 3.38 -28.92
CA VAL A 129 15.22 4.68 -29.50
C VAL A 129 13.92 5.37 -29.87
N ASP A 130 13.53 6.40 -29.12
CA ASP A 130 12.70 7.47 -29.64
C ASP A 130 13.62 8.64 -30.01
N GLU A 131 13.90 8.75 -31.30
CA GLU A 131 14.54 9.88 -31.93
C GLU A 131 13.55 11.05 -31.95
N THR A 132 13.77 12.06 -31.10
CA THR A 132 13.50 13.43 -31.51
C THR A 132 14.78 14.27 -31.36
N LYS A 133 15.50 14.33 -32.47
CA LYS A 133 16.54 15.33 -32.75
C LYS A 133 15.97 16.73 -32.57
N HIS A 134 16.59 17.53 -31.71
CA HIS A 134 16.83 18.94 -32.05
C HIS A 134 18.31 19.24 -31.93
N THR A 135 18.90 19.30 -33.11
CA THR A 135 20.27 19.66 -33.45
C THR A 135 20.69 20.97 -32.80
N GLN A 136 21.75 20.94 -31.99
CA GLN A 136 22.65 22.08 -31.83
C GLN A 136 23.50 22.18 -33.09
N SER A 137 23.34 23.26 -33.85
CA SER A 137 24.39 23.74 -34.75
C SER A 137 24.92 25.04 -34.16
N GLY A 138 26.19 25.00 -33.72
CA GLY A 138 26.96 26.21 -33.51
C GLY A 138 27.12 26.94 -34.85
N ASN A 139 27.18 28.27 -34.78
CA ASN A 139 27.90 29.06 -35.75
C ASN A 139 28.54 30.25 -35.05
N ASP A 140 29.76 30.52 -35.51
CA ASP A 140 30.77 31.38 -34.95
C ASP A 140 30.53 32.87 -35.26
N ARG A 141 31.12 33.70 -34.39
CA ARG A 141 31.70 35.05 -34.61
C ARG A 141 30.83 36.32 -34.66
N SER A 142 31.30 37.23 -33.80
CA SER A 142 31.60 38.67 -34.00
C SER A 142 30.52 39.72 -33.76
N GLY A 143 30.87 40.73 -32.95
CA GLY A 143 30.16 42.01 -32.84
C GLY A 143 30.23 42.59 -31.43
N GLY A 144 31.00 43.66 -31.22
CA GLY A 144 31.25 44.24 -29.91
C GLY A 144 30.29 45.35 -29.46
N THR A 145 30.66 45.92 -28.31
CA THR A 145 30.42 47.28 -27.79
C THR A 145 29.19 47.59 -26.91
N GLY A 146 29.51 48.23 -25.77
CA GLY A 146 28.68 49.14 -24.97
C GLY A 146 27.84 48.45 -23.89
N GLY A 147 27.84 48.81 -22.61
CA GLY A 147 28.40 49.96 -21.90
C GLY A 147 27.48 50.26 -20.69
N SER A 148 28.11 50.43 -19.51
CA SER A 148 27.70 51.25 -18.35
C SER A 148 26.32 51.06 -17.69
N GLY A 149 26.30 50.99 -16.35
CA GLY A 149 25.08 51.19 -15.57
C GLY A 149 25.17 50.74 -14.10
N SER A 150 25.57 51.66 -13.24
CA SER A 150 25.84 51.51 -11.81
C SER A 150 24.57 51.53 -10.92
N THR A 151 24.75 51.11 -9.65
CA THR A 151 24.06 51.57 -8.41
C THR A 151 22.59 51.14 -8.18
N ASN A 152 22.08 50.78 -6.98
CA ASN A 152 22.37 51.20 -5.60
C ASN A 152 22.04 50.11 -4.54
N ASN A 153 22.76 50.19 -3.41
CA ASN A 153 22.44 49.65 -2.08
C ASN A 153 21.23 50.36 -1.44
N VAL A 154 20.48 49.67 -0.57
CA VAL A 154 20.06 50.18 0.77
C VAL A 154 19.89 49.00 1.75
N SER A 155 20.40 49.21 2.97
CA SER A 155 20.42 48.31 4.13
C SER A 155 19.45 48.76 5.23
N GLY A 156 19.14 47.84 6.17
CA GLY A 156 18.70 48.11 7.55
C GLY A 156 17.20 47.87 7.79
N GLY A 157 16.71 47.31 8.90
CA GLY A 157 17.23 46.82 10.18
C GLY A 157 15.96 46.55 11.06
N GLY A 158 15.82 45.44 11.77
CA GLY A 158 15.96 45.41 13.25
C GLY A 158 14.75 44.80 13.98
N VAL A 159 15.02 43.69 14.71
CA VAL A 159 14.61 43.26 16.08
C VAL A 159 13.13 43.26 16.54
N ASP A 160 12.58 42.09 16.92
CA ASP A 160 12.35 41.67 18.33
C ASP A 160 11.67 40.28 18.47
N ASN A 161 12.12 39.53 19.49
CA ASN A 161 11.69 38.19 19.90
C ASN A 161 10.55 38.26 20.94
N ASN A 162 9.62 37.27 20.97
CA ASN A 162 9.31 36.56 22.22
C ASN A 162 8.55 35.23 22.03
N MET A 163 8.99 34.21 22.77
CA MET A 163 8.39 32.89 22.95
C MET A 163 7.28 32.89 24.00
N ILE A 164 6.30 31.98 23.87
CA ILE A 164 5.72 31.26 25.02
C ILE A 164 5.52 29.78 24.61
N GLY A 165 6.44 28.92 25.06
CA GLY A 165 6.29 27.47 25.05
C GLY A 165 6.12 26.98 26.49
N SER A 166 5.00 26.32 26.78
CA SER A 166 4.77 25.69 28.09
C SER A 166 5.48 24.35 28.15
N ALA A 167 6.31 24.21 29.19
CA ALA A 167 7.06 23.01 29.53
C ALA A 167 6.18 21.97 30.25
N ALA A 168 6.44 20.69 30.00
CA ALA A 168 6.12 19.62 30.93
C ALA A 168 7.37 19.34 31.78
N THR A 169 7.19 19.44 33.09
CA THR A 169 8.20 19.26 34.13
C THR A 169 8.44 17.78 34.40
N ALA A 170 9.70 17.35 34.47
CA ALA A 170 10.10 16.16 35.22
C ALA A 170 11.47 16.41 35.87
N THR A 171 11.51 16.27 37.18
CA THR A 171 12.66 16.48 38.06
C THR A 171 13.57 15.25 38.14
N ASN A 172 14.86 15.52 38.36
CA ASN A 172 16.05 14.64 38.31
C ASN A 172 16.05 13.41 39.26
N ASN A 173 16.74 12.32 38.91
CA ASN A 173 18.13 12.01 39.34
C ASN A 173 18.54 10.54 39.08
N GLY A 174 19.74 10.35 38.51
CA GLY A 174 20.70 9.27 38.81
C GLY A 174 20.43 7.87 38.24
N ASP A 175 21.16 7.47 37.20
CA ASP A 175 22.32 6.55 37.28
C ASP A 175 22.71 6.10 35.86
N THR A 176 24.00 6.06 35.57
CA THR A 176 24.55 5.75 34.25
C THR A 176 24.94 4.27 34.17
N ASP A 177 24.24 3.51 33.33
CA ASP A 177 24.68 2.20 32.85
C ASP A 177 24.81 2.25 31.30
N PRO A 178 25.99 2.01 30.71
CA PRO A 178 26.19 2.18 29.27
C PRO A 178 25.78 0.95 28.43
N ASN A 179 25.02 -0.01 28.95
CA ASN A 179 24.76 -1.27 28.23
C ASN A 179 23.30 -1.76 28.21
N VAL A 180 22.36 -0.90 27.79
CA VAL A 180 21.02 -1.35 27.37
C VAL A 180 20.59 -0.63 26.09
N GLY A 181 20.43 -1.38 25.01
CA GLY A 181 19.92 -0.92 23.70
C GLY A 181 18.42 -0.62 23.72
N GLY A 182 18.01 0.39 24.48
CA GLY A 182 16.67 0.97 24.43
C GLY A 182 16.62 2.23 23.56
N VAL A 183 15.53 2.43 22.83
CA VAL A 183 15.25 3.64 22.04
C VAL A 183 15.17 4.85 22.99
N GLY A 184 16.30 5.53 23.19
CA GLY A 184 16.38 6.73 24.02
C GLY A 184 15.65 7.89 23.36
N LEU A 185 14.69 8.48 24.07
CA LEU A 185 14.14 9.79 23.77
C LEU A 185 15.29 10.81 23.78
N ILE A 186 15.65 11.35 22.61
CA ILE A 186 16.66 12.41 22.52
C ILE A 186 16.04 13.70 23.06
N ASP A 187 16.63 14.26 24.11
CA ASP A 187 16.32 15.60 24.61
C ASP A 187 16.75 16.63 23.55
N VAL A 188 15.78 17.31 22.95
CA VAL A 188 15.96 18.33 21.89
C VAL A 188 16.66 19.59 22.44
N ARG A 189 16.93 19.66 23.76
CA ARG A 189 17.68 20.76 24.38
C ARG A 189 19.19 20.70 24.19
N ILE A 190 19.72 19.70 23.49
CA ILE A 190 21.17 19.55 23.28
C ILE A 190 21.50 19.87 21.82
N ASP A 191 22.25 20.96 21.62
CA ASP A 191 22.75 21.49 20.33
C ASP A 191 23.63 20.52 19.48
N ASN A 192 23.72 19.24 19.86
CA ASN A 192 24.60 18.23 19.26
C ASN A 192 23.82 17.07 18.62
N CYS A 193 22.68 17.35 17.99
CA CYS A 193 21.99 16.33 17.19
C CYS A 193 22.33 16.46 15.70
N LYS A 194 22.34 15.33 15.00
CA LYS A 194 22.46 15.33 13.53
C LYS A 194 21.24 16.04 12.94
N ALA A 195 21.44 16.99 12.04
CA ALA A 195 20.33 17.69 11.39
C ALA A 195 19.35 16.72 10.69
N SER A 196 18.05 16.98 10.82
CA SER A 196 17.01 16.21 10.13
C SER A 196 16.49 16.93 8.88
N PRO A 197 16.37 16.25 7.73
CA PRO A 197 15.68 16.79 6.56
C PRO A 197 14.15 16.59 6.64
N SER A 198 13.64 16.04 7.73
CA SER A 198 12.21 15.72 7.88
C SER A 198 11.39 16.93 8.31
N TYR A 199 10.09 16.81 8.07
CA TYR A 199 9.07 17.76 8.51
C TYR A 199 8.04 16.99 9.33
N LYS A 200 7.47 17.63 10.36
CA LYS A 200 6.30 17.16 11.09
C LYS A 200 5.23 18.22 10.97
N ASN A 201 4.08 17.88 10.40
CA ASN A 201 2.97 18.82 10.18
C ASN A 201 3.43 20.14 9.52
N GLY A 202 4.33 20.03 8.54
CA GLY A 202 4.90 21.18 7.81
C GLY A 202 6.04 21.92 8.52
N LEU A 203 6.37 21.58 9.77
CA LEU A 203 7.47 22.21 10.51
C LEU A 203 8.76 21.41 10.35
N GLN A 204 9.87 22.09 10.03
CA GLN A 204 11.18 21.45 9.89
C GLN A 204 11.64 20.90 11.23
N GLN A 205 12.09 19.65 11.21
CA GLN A 205 12.59 18.95 12.39
C GLN A 205 14.09 19.20 12.54
N GLN A 206 14.55 19.56 13.74
CA GLN A 206 15.97 19.89 13.96
C GLN A 206 16.82 18.63 14.06
N CYS A 207 16.37 17.64 14.84
CA CYS A 207 17.17 16.47 15.16
C CYS A 207 16.73 15.22 14.41
N ALA A 208 17.70 14.52 13.82
CA ALA A 208 17.53 13.17 13.31
C ALA A 208 17.23 12.22 14.47
N ASN A 209 16.44 11.18 14.21
CA ASN A 209 15.97 10.20 15.20
C ASN A 209 15.10 10.78 16.33
N GLN A 210 14.63 12.03 16.23
CA GLN A 210 13.66 12.55 17.18
C GLN A 210 12.29 11.88 16.97
N LEU A 211 11.61 11.58 18.08
CA LEU A 211 10.28 10.99 18.05
C LEU A 211 9.25 12.01 17.52
N LEU A 212 8.56 11.65 16.43
CA LEU A 212 7.57 12.55 15.81
C LEU A 212 6.14 12.27 16.29
N PHE A 213 5.81 11.01 16.51
CA PHE A 213 4.48 10.55 16.90
C PHE A 213 4.59 9.26 17.71
N VAL A 214 3.78 9.14 18.74
CA VAL A 214 3.61 7.92 19.51
C VAL A 214 2.17 7.85 20.01
N ASP A 215 1.59 6.67 19.93
CA ASP A 215 0.38 6.33 20.66
C ASP A 215 0.54 4.93 21.24
N ASN A 216 0.39 4.82 22.55
CA ASN A 216 0.46 3.55 23.28
C ASN A 216 -0.95 3.01 23.60
N PHE A 217 -2.01 3.67 23.12
CA PHE A 217 -3.40 3.29 23.31
C PHE A 217 -3.76 3.07 24.79
N SER A 218 -3.24 3.93 25.66
CA SER A 218 -3.37 3.82 27.12
C SER A 218 -4.76 4.20 27.65
N GLY A 219 -5.59 4.85 26.83
CA GLY A 219 -6.96 5.23 27.17
C GLY A 219 -7.98 4.10 27.02
N THR A 220 -9.26 4.47 27.08
CA THR A 220 -10.42 3.58 26.85
C THR A 220 -11.02 3.75 25.45
N GLN A 221 -10.53 4.73 24.69
CA GLN A 221 -10.93 5.04 23.33
C GLN A 221 -9.73 5.62 22.57
N LEU A 222 -9.83 5.69 21.23
CA LEU A 222 -8.83 6.38 20.43
C LEU A 222 -8.77 7.86 20.80
N ASN A 223 -7.56 8.42 20.83
CA ASN A 223 -7.37 9.85 21.00
C ASN A 223 -7.86 10.59 19.74
N LYS A 224 -8.94 11.35 19.87
CA LYS A 224 -9.57 12.10 18.76
C LYS A 224 -8.70 13.24 18.21
N GLU A 225 -7.68 13.65 18.95
CA GLU A 225 -6.68 14.63 18.49
C GLU A 225 -5.60 14.00 17.61
N GLN A 226 -5.54 12.66 17.55
CA GLN A 226 -4.53 11.92 16.81
C GLN A 226 -5.17 11.06 15.70
N TRP A 227 -6.37 10.55 15.93
CA TRP A 227 -7.01 9.55 15.08
C TRP A 227 -8.44 9.93 14.71
N THR A 228 -8.77 9.70 13.46
CA THR A 228 -10.15 9.67 12.94
C THR A 228 -10.53 8.23 12.67
N VAL A 229 -11.69 7.79 13.15
CA VAL A 229 -12.29 6.51 12.75
C VAL A 229 -12.97 6.70 11.41
N GLU A 230 -12.70 5.82 10.45
CA GLU A 230 -13.29 5.86 9.12
C GLU A 230 -14.69 5.23 9.15
N GLU A 231 -15.67 5.92 8.59
CA GLU A 231 -17.05 5.44 8.42
C GLU A 231 -17.37 5.48 6.92
N ARG A 232 -17.16 4.36 6.22
CA ARG A 232 -17.32 4.26 4.77
C ARG A 232 -17.38 2.82 4.30
N PHE A 233 -17.93 2.61 3.12
CA PHE A 233 -17.72 1.39 2.36
C PHE A 233 -16.31 1.36 1.78
N ALA A 234 -15.69 0.19 1.83
CA ALA A 234 -14.50 -0.09 1.04
C ALA A 234 -14.82 -0.03 -0.46
N THR A 235 -13.85 0.46 -1.23
CA THR A 235 -13.93 0.70 -2.68
C THR A 235 -12.54 0.49 -3.29
N LYS A 236 -12.36 0.85 -4.55
CA LYS A 236 -11.07 0.76 -5.25
C LYS A 236 -9.94 1.44 -4.45
N PRO A 237 -8.70 0.94 -4.54
CA PRO A 237 -8.23 -0.07 -5.49
C PRO A 237 -8.44 -1.52 -5.06
N ASP A 238 -8.50 -1.80 -3.76
CA ASP A 238 -8.48 -3.17 -3.24
C ASP A 238 -9.87 -3.80 -3.16
N GLU A 239 -10.93 -2.99 -3.28
CA GLU A 239 -12.34 -3.40 -3.25
C GLU A 239 -12.63 -4.35 -2.08
N GLU A 240 -12.18 -3.97 -0.88
CA GLU A 240 -12.31 -4.83 0.29
C GLU A 240 -13.78 -5.14 0.57
N PHE A 241 -14.08 -6.39 0.91
CA PHE A 241 -15.46 -6.81 1.16
C PHE A 241 -15.91 -6.47 2.59
N VAL A 242 -15.82 -5.19 2.97
CA VAL A 242 -16.04 -4.69 4.34
C VAL A 242 -16.73 -3.32 4.38
N LEU A 243 -17.54 -3.10 5.42
CA LEU A 243 -18.09 -1.81 5.80
C LEU A 243 -17.34 -1.30 7.04
N TYR A 244 -16.66 -0.17 6.94
CA TYR A 244 -16.00 0.45 8.09
C TYR A 244 -17.00 1.33 8.84
N LEU A 245 -17.17 1.08 10.13
CA LEU A 245 -18.04 1.89 11.01
C LEU A 245 -17.40 2.11 12.38
N ASN A 246 -17.79 3.19 13.03
CA ASN A 246 -17.45 3.48 14.41
C ASN A 246 -18.43 2.78 15.36
N VAL A 247 -18.20 1.48 15.58
CA VAL A 247 -19.01 0.60 16.43
C VAL A 247 -18.17 0.13 17.61
N SER A 248 -18.67 0.30 18.85
CA SER A 248 -17.91 0.03 20.08
C SER A 248 -17.62 -1.45 20.32
N GLU A 249 -18.49 -2.32 19.78
CA GLU A 249 -18.38 -3.76 19.79
C GLU A 249 -17.27 -4.22 18.85
N VAL A 250 -17.02 -3.47 17.77
CA VAL A 250 -16.03 -3.76 16.73
C VAL A 250 -14.68 -3.14 17.06
N LEU A 251 -14.63 -1.88 17.50
CA LEU A 251 -13.39 -1.15 17.78
C LEU A 251 -13.27 -0.86 19.28
N GLN A 252 -12.31 -1.53 19.93
CA GLN A 252 -12.08 -1.39 21.37
C GLN A 252 -10.65 -0.95 21.66
N VAL A 253 -10.49 0.00 22.58
CA VAL A 253 -9.17 0.37 23.11
C VAL A 253 -9.10 -0.08 24.57
N LYS A 254 -8.20 -1.02 24.86
CA LYS A 254 -8.07 -1.60 26.19
C LYS A 254 -6.68 -2.18 26.42
N ASN A 255 -6.12 -1.93 27.61
CA ASN A 255 -4.82 -2.49 28.03
C ASN A 255 -3.67 -2.13 27.06
N GLY A 256 -3.60 -0.88 26.60
CA GLY A 256 -2.53 -0.43 25.71
C GLY A 256 -2.59 -1.03 24.29
N MET A 257 -3.78 -1.45 23.86
CA MET A 257 -4.00 -2.08 22.55
C MET A 257 -5.33 -1.67 21.96
N VAL A 258 -5.33 -1.44 20.65
CA VAL A 258 -6.53 -1.45 19.83
C VAL A 258 -6.87 -2.90 19.48
N ARG A 259 -8.15 -3.26 19.63
CA ARG A 259 -8.70 -4.54 19.21
C ARG A 259 -9.82 -4.30 18.22
N ILE A 260 -9.77 -5.03 17.11
CA ILE A 260 -10.79 -5.01 16.08
C ILE A 260 -11.44 -6.39 16.06
N TYR A 261 -12.73 -6.44 16.36
CA TYR A 261 -13.56 -7.63 16.35
C TYR A 261 -14.64 -7.49 15.28
N PRO A 262 -14.40 -7.97 14.04
CA PRO A 262 -15.38 -7.84 12.99
C PRO A 262 -16.72 -8.47 13.36
N GLU A 263 -17.82 -7.83 12.98
CA GLU A 263 -19.19 -8.28 13.23
C GLU A 263 -19.92 -8.50 11.90
N LEU A 264 -20.89 -9.42 11.85
CA LEU A 264 -21.78 -9.56 10.70
C LEU A 264 -22.68 -8.33 10.57
N THR A 265 -22.63 -7.65 9.42
CA THR A 265 -23.43 -6.46 9.13
C THR A 265 -24.92 -6.71 9.38
N ALA A 266 -25.47 -7.80 8.85
CA ALA A 266 -26.88 -8.13 9.02
C ALA A 266 -27.28 -8.32 10.50
N ARG A 267 -26.39 -8.90 11.33
CA ARG A 267 -26.63 -9.10 12.75
C ARG A 267 -26.64 -7.77 13.50
N HIS A 268 -25.65 -6.92 13.23
CA HIS A 268 -25.53 -5.61 13.85
C HIS A 268 -26.82 -4.79 13.63
N PHE A 269 -27.27 -4.66 12.39
CA PHE A 269 -28.47 -3.88 12.07
C PHE A 269 -29.78 -4.51 12.56
N ALA A 270 -29.86 -5.85 12.62
CA ALA A 270 -31.02 -6.53 13.20
C ALA A 270 -31.18 -6.28 14.72
N GLN A 271 -30.10 -5.96 15.43
CA GLN A 271 -30.11 -5.73 16.87
C GLN A 271 -30.44 -4.28 17.27
N HIS A 272 -30.43 -3.32 16.34
CA HIS A 272 -30.50 -1.88 16.62
C HIS A 272 -31.79 -1.20 16.11
N ASP A 273 -32.91 -1.91 16.00
CA ASP A 273 -34.23 -1.41 15.52
C ASP A 273 -34.23 -0.73 14.12
N HIS A 274 -33.14 -0.90 13.36
CA HIS A 274 -32.97 -0.37 12.02
C HIS A 274 -32.46 -1.49 11.10
N PRO A 275 -33.37 -2.35 10.58
CA PRO A 275 -32.97 -3.46 9.74
C PRO A 275 -32.22 -2.96 8.51
N LEU A 276 -31.19 -3.72 8.13
CA LEU A 276 -30.36 -3.40 6.98
C LEU A 276 -31.24 -3.33 5.72
N GLN A 277 -31.33 -2.13 5.15
CA GLN A 277 -32.05 -1.89 3.91
C GLN A 277 -31.17 -2.28 2.72
N ILE A 278 -31.81 -2.70 1.62
CA ILE A 278 -31.10 -3.03 0.37
C ILE A 278 -30.28 -1.85 -0.16
N LYS A 279 -30.75 -0.62 0.10
CA LYS A 279 -30.00 0.61 -0.06
C LYS A 279 -29.61 1.13 1.31
N HIS A 280 -28.31 1.25 1.57
CA HIS A 280 -27.77 1.75 2.82
C HIS A 280 -26.99 3.04 2.59
N ASP A 281 -27.32 4.07 3.35
CA ASP A 281 -26.67 5.37 3.37
C ASP A 281 -26.14 5.63 4.77
N ILE A 282 -24.83 5.84 4.89
CA ILE A 282 -24.14 6.13 6.16
C ILE A 282 -24.53 7.54 6.67
N GLY A 283 -24.96 8.42 5.77
CA GLY A 283 -25.37 9.79 6.07
C GLY A 283 -24.22 10.73 6.35
N SER A 284 -24.46 11.74 7.19
CA SER A 284 -23.49 12.82 7.47
C SER A 284 -22.22 12.38 8.20
N ARG A 285 -22.19 11.14 8.71
CA ARG A 285 -21.01 10.57 9.38
C ARG A 285 -19.99 9.99 8.40
N CYS A 286 -20.36 9.81 7.14
CA CYS A 286 -19.47 9.21 6.17
C CYS A 286 -18.14 9.98 6.04
N THR A 287 -17.01 9.29 6.18
CA THR A 287 -15.67 9.87 6.02
C THR A 287 -15.15 9.78 4.59
N GLY A 288 -15.84 9.02 3.75
CA GLY A 288 -15.56 8.90 2.32
C GLY A 288 -15.98 10.11 1.51
N ARG A 289 -15.79 10.01 0.19
CA ARG A 289 -16.22 11.04 -0.76
C ARG A 289 -17.75 11.15 -0.76
N ALA A 290 -18.25 12.35 -0.46
CA ALA A 290 -19.68 12.64 -0.49
C ALA A 290 -20.34 12.26 -1.83
N ASN A 291 -21.56 11.74 -1.76
CA ASN A 291 -22.35 11.29 -2.92
C ASN A 291 -21.64 10.24 -3.78
N SER A 292 -20.93 9.29 -3.15
CA SER A 292 -20.25 8.20 -3.84
C SER A 292 -20.56 6.83 -3.20
N GLU A 293 -20.08 5.76 -3.83
CA GLU A 293 -20.18 4.37 -3.33
C GLU A 293 -19.51 4.17 -1.97
N GLU A 294 -18.64 5.09 -1.54
CA GLU A 294 -18.03 5.09 -0.21
C GLU A 294 -19.05 5.43 0.89
N CYS A 295 -20.13 6.15 0.56
CA CYS A 295 -21.14 6.59 1.53
C CYS A 295 -22.51 5.93 1.32
N VAL A 296 -22.83 5.57 0.08
CA VAL A 296 -24.13 5.00 -0.30
C VAL A 296 -23.92 3.73 -1.11
N ARG A 297 -24.47 2.61 -0.64
CA ARG A 297 -24.56 1.36 -1.42
C ARG A 297 -26.01 1.06 -1.72
N ASP A 298 -26.29 0.78 -2.98
CA ASP A 298 -27.59 0.33 -3.44
C ASP A 298 -27.47 -1.10 -3.98
N GLY A 299 -27.75 -2.07 -3.12
CA GLY A 299 -27.72 -3.49 -3.46
C GLY A 299 -28.80 -3.89 -4.46
N SER A 300 -29.74 -3.00 -4.80
CA SER A 300 -30.74 -3.21 -5.86
C SER A 300 -30.26 -2.75 -7.23
N ALA A 301 -29.25 -1.87 -7.27
CA ALA A 301 -28.78 -1.27 -8.51
C ALA A 301 -27.96 -2.24 -9.37
N THR A 302 -27.06 -3.03 -8.76
CA THR A 302 -26.31 -4.11 -9.43
C THR A 302 -25.87 -5.18 -8.44
N ASN A 303 -25.61 -6.40 -8.93
CA ASN A 303 -25.05 -7.49 -8.12
C ASN A 303 -23.63 -7.19 -7.58
N TYR A 304 -22.94 -6.20 -8.13
CA TYR A 304 -21.58 -5.80 -7.74
C TYR A 304 -21.55 -4.73 -6.63
N LEU A 305 -22.68 -4.06 -6.37
CA LEU A 305 -22.82 -3.01 -5.35
C LEU A 305 -23.48 -3.53 -4.06
N SER A 306 -23.31 -4.82 -3.78
CA SER A 306 -23.87 -5.46 -2.58
C SER A 306 -23.30 -4.85 -1.30
N ILE A 307 -24.11 -4.86 -0.24
CA ILE A 307 -23.67 -4.41 1.09
C ILE A 307 -22.72 -5.47 1.66
N PRO A 308 -21.50 -5.09 2.08
CA PRO A 308 -20.55 -6.03 2.63
C PRO A 308 -21.11 -6.79 3.85
N PRO A 309 -20.78 -8.08 4.01
CA PRO A 309 -21.33 -8.92 5.07
C PRO A 309 -20.68 -8.69 6.43
N PHE A 310 -19.55 -7.97 6.48
CA PHE A 310 -18.82 -7.67 7.72
C PHE A 310 -18.66 -6.18 7.94
N ILE A 311 -18.87 -5.78 9.20
CA ILE A 311 -18.42 -4.50 9.75
C ILE A 311 -17.04 -4.71 10.35
N ALA A 312 -16.08 -3.86 10.00
CA ALA A 312 -14.78 -3.78 10.66
C ALA A 312 -14.47 -2.33 11.04
N ALA A 313 -13.25 -2.07 11.50
CA ALA A 313 -12.79 -0.73 11.83
C ALA A 313 -11.54 -0.37 11.02
N GLN A 314 -11.48 0.88 10.59
CA GLN A 314 -10.29 1.52 10.06
C GLN A 314 -10.17 2.87 10.76
N PHE A 315 -8.96 3.30 11.04
CA PHE A 315 -8.70 4.60 11.64
C PHE A 315 -7.38 5.14 11.09
N SER A 316 -7.29 6.45 10.95
CA SER A 316 -6.16 7.11 10.31
C SER A 316 -5.76 8.38 11.05
N THR A 317 -4.50 8.79 10.90
CA THR A 317 -4.04 10.09 11.38
C THR A 317 -4.29 11.21 10.37
N LYS A 318 -5.12 10.97 9.35
CA LYS A 318 -5.41 11.92 8.28
C LYS A 318 -6.00 13.21 8.88
N GLY A 319 -5.37 14.34 8.59
CA GLY A 319 -5.75 15.64 9.15
C GLY A 319 -5.14 15.96 10.53
N HIS A 320 -4.48 15.00 11.18
CA HIS A 320 -3.88 15.16 12.52
C HIS A 320 -2.35 15.13 12.51
N PHE A 321 -1.78 14.20 11.73
CA PHE A 321 -0.34 13.98 11.70
C PHE A 321 0.16 13.69 10.28
N SER A 322 1.29 14.29 9.93
CA SER A 322 2.03 14.08 8.70
C SER A 322 3.53 14.22 8.98
N PHE A 323 4.33 13.44 8.27
CA PHE A 323 5.77 13.55 8.31
C PHE A 323 6.38 13.28 6.93
N LYS A 324 7.58 13.80 6.67
CA LYS A 324 8.25 13.64 5.35
C LYS A 324 9.18 12.44 5.28
N TYR A 325 10.06 12.31 6.27
CA TYR A 325 11.03 11.22 6.37
C TYR A 325 11.02 10.65 7.79
N GLY A 326 11.04 9.34 7.91
CA GLY A 326 11.00 8.69 9.21
C GLY A 326 10.98 7.19 9.09
N ARG A 327 11.04 6.54 10.25
CA ARG A 327 10.80 5.12 10.42
C ARG A 327 9.52 4.96 11.22
N ILE A 328 8.69 4.02 10.80
CA ILE A 328 7.48 3.65 11.53
C ILE A 328 7.71 2.27 12.12
N GLU A 329 7.38 2.16 13.39
CA GLU A 329 7.37 0.90 14.12
C GLU A 329 5.95 0.67 14.62
N ILE A 330 5.36 -0.46 14.23
CA ILE A 330 4.02 -0.88 14.63
C ILE A 330 4.17 -2.24 15.30
N ARG A 331 3.56 -2.40 16.47
CA ARG A 331 3.41 -3.70 17.12
C ARG A 331 1.98 -4.17 16.95
N ALA A 332 1.78 -5.18 16.11
CA ALA A 332 0.48 -5.77 15.82
C ALA A 332 0.52 -7.29 15.94
N GLN A 333 -0.63 -7.90 16.22
CA GLN A 333 -0.82 -9.35 16.14
C GLN A 333 -1.60 -9.68 14.86
N LEU A 334 -1.17 -10.70 14.13
CA LEU A 334 -1.88 -11.14 12.92
C LEU A 334 -3.29 -11.66 13.26
N PRO A 335 -4.29 -11.43 12.38
CA PRO A 335 -5.62 -11.98 12.54
C PRO A 335 -5.58 -13.51 12.65
N ARG A 336 -6.46 -14.08 13.48
CA ARG A 336 -6.64 -15.55 13.58
C ARG A 336 -7.58 -16.12 12.53
N ALA A 337 -7.97 -15.31 11.54
CA ALA A 337 -8.93 -15.67 10.50
C ALA A 337 -8.20 -15.92 9.18
N ILE A 338 -8.67 -16.92 8.43
CA ILE A 338 -8.15 -17.23 7.10
C ILE A 338 -8.65 -16.15 6.12
N TRP A 339 -7.82 -15.75 5.16
CA TRP A 339 -8.13 -14.72 4.14
C TRP A 339 -8.36 -13.31 4.70
N VAL A 340 -7.91 -13.05 5.93
CA VAL A 340 -7.94 -11.72 6.54
C VAL A 340 -6.52 -11.26 6.78
N PHE A 341 -6.16 -10.10 6.25
CA PHE A 341 -4.86 -9.48 6.48
C PHE A 341 -5.04 -8.08 7.08
N PRO A 342 -4.15 -7.64 7.98
CA PRO A 342 -4.17 -6.28 8.47
C PRO A 342 -3.70 -5.34 7.38
N GLN A 343 -4.41 -4.24 7.21
CA GLN A 343 -4.05 -3.18 6.29
C GLN A 343 -3.35 -2.04 7.04
N LEU A 344 -2.09 -1.80 6.69
CA LEU A 344 -1.25 -0.75 7.27
C LEU A 344 -0.66 0.07 6.12
N TRP A 345 -1.11 1.31 5.98
CA TRP A 345 -0.76 2.19 4.85
C TRP A 345 -0.18 3.51 5.34
N LEU A 346 0.56 4.17 4.46
CA LEU A 346 1.20 5.47 4.68
C LEU A 346 0.84 6.49 3.61
#